data_AF-A0A0P9EY13-F1
#
_entry.id   AF-A0A0P9EY13-F1
#
_cell.length_a   1.000
_cell.length_b   1.000
_cell.length_c   1.000
_cell.angle_alpha   90.00
_cell.angle_beta   90.00
_cell.angle_gamma   90.00
#
_symmetry.space_group_name_H-M   'P 1'
#
loop_
_entity.id
_entity.type
_entity.pdbx_description
1 polymer ?
#
loop_
_entity_poly.entity_id
_entity_poly.type
_entity_poly.pdbx_seq_one_letter_code
_entity_poly.pdbx_strand_id
1 'polypeptide(L)'
;MSHFTYALRAAAERNRSHLCVGLDPTRLPAQFTNAEDGLYDFCMAIVEATADLACTFKPNIAFFEAHGPAGISSLRRLIADMPRSVPVIVDAKRGDIGSTAAAYAQAIFDQLGADAVTLSPYLGGDALAPFLAYADKGCFI
;
A
#
# COMPACT_ATOMS: atom_id res chain seq x y z
N MET A 1 -1.57 3.43 20.65
CA MET A 1 -2.08 2.62 19.51
C MET A 1 -1.93 3.50 18.28
N SER A 2 -1.24 3.03 17.22
CA SER A 2 -1.03 3.84 16.01
C SER A 2 -2.35 4.10 15.27
N HIS A 3 -2.39 5.13 14.42
CA HIS A 3 -3.56 5.44 13.60
C HIS A 3 -3.93 4.24 12.70
N PHE A 4 -2.93 3.62 12.06
CA PHE A 4 -3.11 2.40 11.28
C PHE A 4 -3.81 1.28 12.07
N THR A 5 -3.34 1.00 13.30
CA THR A 5 -3.91 -0.09 14.12
C THR A 5 -5.38 0.17 14.47
N TYR A 6 -5.72 1.43 14.75
CA TYR A 6 -7.11 1.83 15.00
C TYR A 6 -7.96 1.65 13.73
N ALA A 7 -7.51 2.18 12.60
CA ALA A 7 -8.22 2.11 11.33
C ALA A 7 -8.46 0.65 10.89
N LEU A 8 -7.45 -0.21 11.04
CA LEU A 8 -7.55 -1.63 10.70
C LEU A 8 -8.59 -2.36 11.56
N ARG A 9 -8.61 -2.11 12.87
CA ARG A 9 -9.62 -2.68 13.77
C ARG A 9 -11.02 -2.19 13.43
N ALA A 10 -11.19 -0.88 13.21
CA ALA A 10 -12.47 -0.30 12.83
C ALA A 10 -13.00 -0.88 11.51
N ALA A 11 -12.13 -1.08 10.52
CA ALA A 11 -12.49 -1.72 9.26
C ALA A 11 -12.86 -3.20 9.45
N ALA A 12 -12.08 -3.94 10.24
CA ALA A 12 -12.36 -5.35 10.53
C ALA A 12 -13.70 -5.55 11.26
N GLU A 13 -14.03 -4.70 12.22
CA GLU A 13 -15.30 -4.74 12.95
C GLU A 13 -16.48 -4.39 12.04
N ARG A 14 -16.37 -3.28 11.29
CA ARG A 14 -17.42 -2.81 10.37
C ARG A 14 -17.73 -3.85 9.28
N ASN A 15 -16.70 -4.43 8.69
CA ASN A 15 -16.84 -5.38 7.58
C ASN A 15 -16.92 -6.83 8.06
N ARG A 16 -16.84 -7.06 9.39
CA ARG A 16 -16.84 -8.38 10.06
C ARG A 16 -15.86 -9.36 9.41
N SER A 17 -14.64 -8.87 9.17
CA SER A 17 -13.69 -9.51 8.27
C SER A 17 -12.24 -9.31 8.72
N HIS A 18 -11.38 -10.25 8.36
CA HIS A 18 -9.92 -10.14 8.45
C HIS A 18 -9.26 -10.20 7.07
N LEU A 19 -10.05 -10.01 6.00
CA LEU A 19 -9.59 -10.10 4.62
C LEU A 19 -8.68 -8.91 4.25
N CYS A 20 -7.45 -9.23 3.86
CA CYS A 20 -6.54 -8.32 3.18
C CYS A 20 -6.59 -8.60 1.67
N VAL A 21 -7.05 -7.64 0.87
CA VAL A 21 -7.10 -7.80 -0.59
C VAL A 21 -5.80 -7.31 -1.21
N GLY A 22 -5.10 -8.19 -1.94
CA GLY A 22 -3.90 -7.82 -2.69
C GLY A 22 -4.25 -7.14 -4.01
N LEU A 23 -3.46 -6.14 -4.40
CA LEU A 23 -3.60 -5.43 -5.69
C LEU A 23 -2.30 -5.63 -6.48
N ASP A 24 -2.23 -6.78 -7.13
CA ASP A 24 -1.01 -7.34 -7.73
C ASP A 24 -1.27 -7.64 -9.23
N PRO A 25 -1.42 -6.61 -10.08
CA PRO A 25 -1.90 -6.76 -11.46
C PRO A 25 -0.83 -7.37 -12.40
N THR A 26 -0.66 -8.69 -12.33
CA THR A 26 0.25 -9.46 -13.22
C THR A 26 -0.16 -9.42 -14.69
N ARG A 27 -1.46 -9.25 -14.96
CA ARG A 27 -2.03 -9.13 -16.30
C ARG A 27 -3.34 -8.35 -16.24
N LEU A 28 -3.50 -7.38 -17.13
CA LEU A 28 -4.75 -6.62 -17.27
C LEU A 28 -5.77 -7.41 -18.11
N PRO A 29 -7.02 -7.53 -17.65
CA PRO A 29 -8.12 -7.98 -18.50
C PRO A 29 -8.30 -7.07 -19.73
N ALA A 30 -8.84 -7.63 -20.82
CA ALA A 30 -8.92 -6.95 -22.11
C ALA A 30 -9.65 -5.59 -22.05
N GLN A 31 -10.67 -5.48 -21.19
CA GLN A 31 -11.42 -4.23 -21.01
C GLN A 31 -10.60 -3.09 -20.40
N PHE A 32 -9.47 -3.40 -19.74
CA PHE A 32 -8.58 -2.40 -19.15
C PHE A 32 -7.32 -2.16 -19.98
N THR A 33 -6.99 -3.04 -20.94
CA THR A 33 -5.74 -2.96 -21.71
C THR A 33 -5.62 -1.69 -22.56
N ASN A 34 -6.73 -1.15 -23.06
CA ASN A 34 -6.76 0.04 -23.91
C ASN A 34 -7.22 1.31 -23.18
N ALA A 35 -7.42 1.23 -21.86
CA ALA A 35 -7.76 2.41 -21.07
C ALA A 35 -6.54 3.32 -20.88
N GLU A 36 -6.78 4.61 -20.67
CA GLU A 36 -5.71 5.60 -20.46
C GLU A 36 -4.82 5.23 -19.28
N ASP A 37 -5.42 4.76 -18.17
CA ASP A 37 -4.73 4.23 -17.00
C ASP A 37 -5.34 2.89 -16.57
N GLY A 38 -5.21 1.89 -17.45
CA GLY A 38 -5.76 0.56 -17.21
C GLY A 38 -5.25 -0.13 -15.95
N LEU A 39 -4.07 0.26 -15.47
CA LEU A 39 -3.50 -0.25 -14.22
C LEU A 39 -4.29 0.27 -13.01
N TYR A 40 -4.54 1.57 -12.95
CA TYR A 40 -5.41 2.19 -11.96
C TYR A 40 -6.83 1.65 -12.06
N ASP A 41 -7.43 1.66 -13.26
CA ASP A 41 -8.84 1.30 -13.46
C ASP A 41 -9.11 -0.15 -13.02
N PHE A 42 -8.19 -1.08 -13.34
CA PHE A 42 -8.32 -2.46 -12.92
C PHE A 42 -8.22 -2.63 -11.41
N CYS A 43 -7.24 -1.97 -10.76
CA CYS A 43 -7.08 -2.07 -9.31
C CYS A 43 -8.23 -1.39 -8.57
N MET A 44 -8.72 -0.25 -9.07
CA MET A 44 -9.85 0.45 -8.46
C MET A 44 -11.14 -0.35 -8.59
N ALA A 45 -11.39 -1.00 -9.73
CA ALA A 45 -12.54 -1.90 -9.88
C ALA A 45 -12.54 -3.05 -8.85
N ILE A 46 -11.35 -3.58 -8.49
CA ILE A 46 -11.22 -4.57 -7.40
C ILE A 46 -11.57 -3.93 -6.06
N VAL A 47 -11.04 -2.73 -5.79
CA VAL A 47 -11.33 -1.99 -4.54
C VAL A 47 -12.83 -1.75 -4.39
N GLU A 48 -13.49 -1.18 -5.40
CA GLU A 48 -14.91 -0.89 -5.40
C GLU A 48 -15.76 -2.15 -5.18
N ALA A 49 -15.38 -3.27 -5.80
CA ALA A 49 -16.11 -4.52 -5.67
C ALA A 49 -15.91 -5.23 -4.31
N THR A 50 -14.93 -4.81 -3.49
CA THR A 50 -14.54 -5.54 -2.27
C THR A 50 -14.40 -4.67 -1.02
N ALA A 51 -14.62 -3.36 -1.11
CA ALA A 51 -14.41 -2.42 0.00
C ALA A 51 -15.30 -2.68 1.23
N ASP A 52 -16.47 -3.29 1.05
CA ASP A 52 -17.39 -3.70 2.12
C ASP A 52 -16.99 -5.03 2.77
N LEU A 53 -16.03 -5.76 2.18
CA LEU A 53 -15.52 -7.04 2.67
C LEU A 53 -14.10 -6.95 3.21
N ALA A 54 -13.27 -6.06 2.66
CA ALA A 54 -11.86 -5.94 2.99
C ALA A 54 -11.64 -5.15 4.29
N CYS A 55 -10.72 -5.60 5.15
CA CYS A 55 -10.26 -4.77 6.27
C CYS A 55 -9.03 -3.93 5.90
N THR A 56 -8.33 -4.28 4.81
CA THR A 56 -7.21 -3.51 4.26
C THR A 56 -6.96 -3.89 2.80
N PHE A 57 -6.39 -2.97 2.04
CA PHE A 57 -5.85 -3.22 0.70
C PHE A 57 -4.33 -3.22 0.75
N LYS A 58 -3.71 -4.14 0.01
CA LYS A 58 -2.27 -4.32 -0.02
C LYS A 58 -1.71 -4.32 -1.45
N PRO A 59 -1.55 -3.15 -2.09
CA PRO A 59 -0.84 -3.08 -3.37
C PRO A 59 0.62 -3.47 -3.18
N ASN A 60 1.12 -4.36 -4.04
CA ASN A 60 2.54 -4.64 -4.14
C ASN A 60 3.19 -3.72 -5.17
N ILE A 61 4.09 -2.87 -4.70
CA ILE A 61 4.68 -1.77 -5.48
C ILE A 61 5.45 -2.26 -6.71
N ALA A 62 5.98 -3.50 -6.68
CA ALA A 62 6.74 -4.05 -7.80
C ALA A 62 5.92 -4.14 -9.09
N PHE A 63 4.62 -4.44 -8.99
CA PHE A 63 3.74 -4.50 -10.16
C PHE A 63 3.42 -3.12 -10.75
N PHE A 64 3.60 -2.05 -9.96
CA PHE A 64 3.45 -0.68 -10.44
C PHE A 64 4.79 -0.14 -10.97
N GLU A 65 5.90 -0.43 -10.29
CA GLU A 65 7.27 -0.11 -10.74
C GLU A 65 7.59 -0.69 -12.13
N ALA A 66 7.06 -1.87 -12.45
CA ALA A 66 7.22 -2.50 -13.76
C ALA A 66 6.68 -1.65 -14.93
N HIS A 67 5.79 -0.69 -14.66
CA HIS A 67 5.25 0.26 -15.63
C HIS A 67 5.95 1.63 -15.59
N GLY A 68 7.09 1.74 -14.89
CA GLY A 68 7.86 2.97 -14.78
C GLY A 68 7.13 4.11 -14.08
N PRO A 69 7.45 5.38 -14.41
CA PRO A 69 6.86 6.54 -13.74
C PRO A 69 5.33 6.62 -13.82
N ALA A 70 4.75 6.10 -14.91
CA ALA A 70 3.31 6.04 -15.08
C ALA A 70 2.68 5.12 -14.03
N GLY A 71 3.25 3.92 -13.80
CA GLY A 71 2.73 3.00 -12.80
C GLY A 71 2.83 3.53 -11.37
N ILE A 72 3.92 4.23 -11.02
CA ILE A 72 4.02 4.92 -9.73
C ILE A 72 2.96 6.02 -9.59
N SER A 73 2.67 6.75 -10.68
CA SER A 73 1.59 7.76 -10.70
C SER A 73 0.22 7.11 -10.50
N SER A 74 -0.04 5.96 -11.14
CA SER A 74 -1.25 5.16 -10.96
C SER A 74 -1.37 4.67 -9.52
N LEU A 75 -0.29 4.17 -8.91
CA LEU A 75 -0.29 3.72 -7.50
C LEU A 75 -0.61 4.86 -6.54
N ARG A 76 0.03 6.02 -6.72
CA ARG A 76 -0.22 7.20 -5.89
C ARG A 76 -1.67 7.64 -5.97
N ARG A 77 -2.23 7.68 -7.18
CA ARG A 77 -3.63 8.01 -7.41
C ARG A 77 -4.56 6.97 -6.79
N LEU A 78 -4.28 5.69 -7.01
CA LEU A 78 -5.03 4.56 -6.45
C LEU A 78 -5.14 4.71 -4.93
N ILE A 79 -4.03 4.90 -4.21
CA ILE A 79 -4.02 5.05 -2.75
C ILE A 79 -4.81 6.29 -2.32
N ALA A 80 -4.69 7.41 -3.03
CA ALA A 80 -5.40 8.65 -2.71
C ALA A 80 -6.93 8.53 -2.87
N ASP A 81 -7.38 7.74 -3.84
CA ASP A 81 -8.79 7.57 -4.20
C ASP A 81 -9.46 6.39 -3.44
N MET A 82 -8.70 5.57 -2.71
CA MET A 82 -9.25 4.46 -1.91
C MET A 82 -10.19 4.95 -0.79
N PRO A 83 -11.17 4.13 -0.37
CA PRO A 83 -12.03 4.45 0.75
C PRO A 83 -11.22 4.68 2.03
N ARG A 84 -11.25 5.91 2.57
CA ARG A 84 -10.53 6.29 3.81
C ARG A 84 -10.88 5.45 5.03
N SER A 85 -11.99 4.72 4.98
CA SER A 85 -12.43 3.81 6.03
C SER A 85 -11.67 2.48 6.06
N VAL A 86 -10.86 2.18 5.04
CA VAL A 86 -10.07 0.95 4.89
C VAL A 86 -8.59 1.33 4.71
N PRO A 87 -7.69 1.00 5.65
CA PRO A 87 -6.28 1.40 5.56
C PRO A 87 -5.54 0.65 4.45
N VAL A 88 -4.44 1.23 3.98
CA VAL A 88 -3.61 0.69 2.89
C VAL A 88 -2.22 0.29 3.39
N ILE A 89 -1.81 -0.94 3.05
CA ILE A 89 -0.47 -1.48 3.31
C ILE A 89 0.29 -1.54 1.98
N VAL A 90 1.33 -0.73 1.78
CA VAL A 90 2.18 -0.88 0.59
C VAL A 90 3.17 -2.02 0.82
N ASP A 91 3.05 -3.08 0.03
CA ASP A 91 3.98 -4.21 0.07
C ASP A 91 5.21 -3.88 -0.77
N ALA A 92 6.27 -3.39 -0.11
CA ALA A 92 7.49 -2.88 -0.73
C ALA A 92 8.78 -3.58 -0.28
N LYS A 93 8.74 -4.33 0.83
CA LYS A 93 9.87 -5.09 1.41
C LYS A 93 11.16 -4.26 1.50
N ARG A 94 11.04 -2.99 1.86
CA ARG A 94 12.19 -2.06 1.90
C ARG A 94 13.12 -2.38 3.07
N GLY A 95 14.41 -2.22 2.86
CA GLY A 95 15.43 -2.36 3.89
C GLY A 95 16.77 -1.89 3.34
N ASP A 96 17.37 -0.89 3.98
CA ASP A 96 18.61 -0.23 3.54
C ASP A 96 19.27 0.50 4.73
N ILE A 97 20.45 1.08 4.54
CA ILE A 97 21.12 1.92 5.55
C ILE A 97 20.31 3.17 5.89
N GLY A 98 20.51 3.72 7.09
CA GLY A 98 19.63 4.73 7.70
C GLY A 98 19.19 5.89 6.80
N SER A 99 20.10 6.56 6.09
CA SER A 99 19.76 7.66 5.19
C SER A 99 18.87 7.22 4.02
N THR A 100 19.13 6.04 3.47
CA THR A 100 18.36 5.48 2.36
C THR A 100 17.00 4.95 2.84
N ALA A 101 16.96 4.32 4.00
CA ALA A 101 15.71 3.91 4.65
C ALA A 101 14.81 5.12 4.96
N ALA A 102 15.37 6.27 5.36
CA ALA A 102 14.61 7.50 5.54
C ALA A 102 13.97 7.99 4.23
N ALA A 103 14.70 7.94 3.11
CA ALA A 103 14.14 8.27 1.79
C ALA A 103 13.03 7.30 1.37
N TYR A 104 13.17 6.00 1.65
CA TYR A 104 12.09 5.04 1.42
C TYR A 104 10.86 5.31 2.30
N ALA A 105 11.05 5.65 3.58
CA ALA A 105 9.95 5.99 4.46
C ALA A 105 9.17 7.23 3.94
N GLN A 106 9.88 8.29 3.54
CA GLN A 106 9.26 9.47 2.92
C GLN A 106 8.52 9.12 1.62
N ALA A 107 9.11 8.29 0.76
CA ALA A 107 8.46 7.86 -0.49
C ALA A 107 7.15 7.09 -0.21
N ILE A 108 7.13 6.22 0.80
CA ILE A 108 5.97 5.37 1.09
C ILE A 108 4.89 6.13 1.87
N PHE A 109 5.26 6.86 2.92
CA PHE A 109 4.29 7.48 3.81
C PHE A 109 3.87 8.87 3.35
N ASP A 110 4.80 9.69 2.84
CA ASP A 110 4.50 11.08 2.48
C ASP A 110 4.09 11.22 1.01
N GLN A 111 4.80 10.53 0.09
CA GLN A 111 4.52 10.65 -1.34
C GLN A 111 3.37 9.75 -1.79
N LEU A 112 3.37 8.48 -1.37
CA LEU A 112 2.29 7.53 -1.69
C LEU A 112 1.10 7.62 -0.74
N GLY A 113 1.29 8.11 0.50
CA GLY A 113 0.21 8.24 1.47
C GLY A 113 -0.20 6.92 2.14
N ALA A 114 0.67 5.91 2.16
CA ALA A 114 0.36 4.62 2.77
C ALA A 114 0.14 4.73 4.29
N ASP A 115 -0.69 3.85 4.84
CA ASP A 115 -0.87 3.73 6.30
C ASP A 115 0.13 2.76 6.92
N ALA A 116 0.61 1.81 6.12
CA ALA A 116 1.60 0.82 6.55
C ALA A 116 2.48 0.32 5.39
N VAL A 117 3.58 -0.35 5.76
CA VAL A 117 4.58 -0.87 4.81
C VAL A 117 5.12 -2.22 5.24
N THR A 118 5.54 -3.06 4.28
CA THR A 118 6.37 -4.24 4.53
C THR A 118 7.87 -3.89 4.45
N LEU A 119 8.65 -4.40 5.41
CA LEU A 119 10.08 -4.14 5.54
C LEU A 119 10.88 -5.44 5.45
N SER A 120 12.17 -5.32 5.16
CA SER A 120 13.14 -6.42 5.20
C SER A 120 14.12 -6.20 6.36
N PRO A 121 14.14 -7.07 7.39
CA PRO A 121 14.99 -6.88 8.57
C PRO A 121 16.45 -7.30 8.38
N TYR A 122 16.87 -7.67 7.16
CA TYR A 122 18.17 -8.28 6.91
C TYR A 122 19.36 -7.47 7.44
N LEU A 123 19.30 -6.14 7.34
CA LEU A 123 20.35 -5.22 7.78
C LEU A 123 20.24 -4.80 9.27
N GLY A 124 19.31 -5.39 10.03
CA GLY A 124 19.11 -5.10 11.44
C GLY A 124 18.24 -3.87 11.73
N GLY A 125 18.20 -3.47 13.00
CA GLY A 125 17.28 -2.43 13.50
C GLY A 125 17.47 -1.06 12.88
N ASP A 126 18.70 -0.70 12.47
CA ASP A 126 19.00 0.60 11.86
C ASP A 126 18.29 0.81 10.52
N ALA A 127 18.03 -0.29 9.78
CA ALA A 127 17.26 -0.24 8.54
C ALA A 127 15.75 -0.05 8.76
N LEU A 128 15.27 -0.34 9.97
CA LEU A 128 13.86 -0.24 10.36
C LEU A 128 13.55 1.09 11.06
N ALA A 129 14.52 1.64 11.80
CA ALA A 129 14.36 2.80 12.65
C ALA A 129 13.72 4.03 11.93
N PRO A 130 14.08 4.36 10.68
CA PRO A 130 13.44 5.50 9.98
C PRO A 130 11.95 5.30 9.71
N PHE A 131 11.51 4.06 9.46
CA PHE A 131 10.08 3.76 9.29
C PHE A 131 9.35 3.74 10.63
N LEU A 132 9.96 3.15 11.66
CA LEU A 132 9.39 3.06 13.01
C LEU A 132 9.25 4.44 13.70
N ALA A 133 9.97 5.46 13.21
CA ALA A 133 9.81 6.84 13.66
C ALA A 133 8.43 7.44 13.31
N TYR A 134 7.73 6.89 12.31
CA TYR A 134 6.36 7.28 11.97
C TYR A 134 5.36 6.60 12.91
N ALA A 135 5.15 7.20 14.08
CA ALA A 135 4.39 6.61 15.19
C ALA A 135 2.90 6.30 14.86
N ASP A 136 2.33 6.94 13.85
CA ASP A 136 0.96 6.74 13.39
C ASP A 136 0.81 5.62 12.34
N LYS A 137 1.92 5.15 11.77
CA LYS A 137 1.95 4.16 10.69
C LYS A 137 2.12 2.72 11.20
N GLY A 138 1.93 1.76 10.30
CA GLY A 138 2.20 0.33 10.52
C GLY A 138 3.49 -0.13 9.82
N CYS A 139 4.29 -0.96 10.48
CA CYS A 139 5.47 -1.60 9.91
C CYS A 139 5.37 -3.11 10.10
N PHE A 140 5.31 -3.86 9.00
CA PHE A 140 5.34 -5.32 8.98
C PHE A 140 6.77 -5.77 8.67
N ILE A 141 7.40 -6.51 9.58
CA ILE A 141 8.82 -6.93 9.53
C ILE A 141 8.92 -8.44 9.30
#